data_AF-A0A957GPG8-F1
#
_entry.id   AF-A0A957GPG8-F1
#
_cell.length_a   1.000
_cell.length_b   1.000
_cell.length_c   1.000
_cell.angle_alpha   90.00
_cell.angle_beta   90.00
_cell.angle_gamma   90.00
#
_symmetry.space_group_name_H-M   'P 1'
#
loop_
_entity.id
_entity.type
_entity.pdbx_description
1 polymer ?
#
loop_
_entity_poly.entity_id
_entity_poly.type
_entity_poly.pdbx_seq_one_letter_code
_entity_poly.pdbx_strand_id
1 'polypeptide(L)'
;TFSRLVLPLAELAYRLAGGTPFANIRPGTAVSRAYPAPVLYIQGTGDPWGSAADVAAMAAVTVRAADPIFVESNHRYDGYQYAVDNPKLLAAFFEQHLSVIGNR
;
A
#
# COMPACT_ATOMS: atom_id res chain seq x y z
N THR A 1 -26.37 5.04 -5.74
CA THR A 1 -25.56 6.07 -5.07
C THR A 1 -24.71 6.76 -6.12
N PHE A 2 -24.54 8.09 -6.02
CA PHE A 2 -23.81 8.97 -6.94
C PHE A 2 -22.55 8.37 -7.60
N SER A 3 -21.78 7.58 -6.85
CA SER A 3 -20.60 6.83 -7.30
C SER A 3 -20.81 5.84 -8.44
N ARG A 4 -21.99 5.21 -8.58
CA ARG A 4 -22.29 4.25 -9.68
C ARG A 4 -22.37 4.90 -11.07
N LEU A 5 -22.60 6.22 -11.13
CA LEU A 5 -22.66 6.96 -12.40
C LEU A 5 -21.37 7.74 -12.65
N VAL A 6 -20.76 8.28 -11.59
CA VAL A 6 -19.55 9.09 -11.72
C VAL A 6 -18.33 8.24 -12.09
N LEU A 7 -18.16 7.05 -11.50
CA LEU A 7 -16.98 6.21 -11.78
C LEU A 7 -16.91 5.77 -13.26
N PRO A 8 -17.98 5.25 -13.90
CA PRO A 8 -17.92 4.89 -15.32
C PRO A 8 -17.67 6.08 -16.24
N LEU A 9 -18.23 7.25 -15.94
CA LEU A 9 -18.02 8.47 -16.73
C LEU A 9 -16.58 9.00 -16.58
N ALA A 10 -16.05 8.98 -15.35
CA ALA A 10 -14.66 9.32 -15.09
C ALA A 10 -13.70 8.35 -15.79
N GLU A 11 -13.99 7.04 -15.75
CA GLU A 11 -13.21 6.03 -16.45
C GLU A 11 -13.27 6.23 -17.97
N LEU A 12 -14.44 6.53 -18.53
CA LEU A 12 -14.59 6.84 -19.95
C LEU A 12 -13.72 8.05 -20.34
N ALA A 13 -13.83 9.16 -19.60
CA ALA A 13 -13.02 10.35 -19.85
C ALA A 13 -11.51 10.07 -19.73
N TYR A 14 -11.09 9.32 -18.71
CA TYR A 14 -9.70 8.92 -18.52
C TYR A 14 -9.19 8.07 -19.69
N ARG A 15 -9.98 7.09 -20.13
CA ARG A 15 -9.64 6.23 -21.27
C ARG A 15 -9.57 7.00 -22.59
N LEU A 16 -10.48 7.95 -22.81
CA LEU A 16 -10.44 8.83 -23.99
C LEU A 16 -9.18 9.70 -24.01
N ALA A 17 -8.64 10.06 -22.84
CA ALA A 17 -7.36 10.75 -22.71
C ALA A 17 -6.13 9.81 -22.84
N GLY A 18 -6.32 8.52 -23.18
CA GLY A 18 -5.26 7.53 -23.32
C GLY A 18 -4.96 6.72 -22.05
N GLY A 19 -5.76 6.87 -21.00
CA GLY A 19 -5.64 6.12 -19.76
C GLY A 19 -6.02 4.64 -19.88
N THR A 20 -5.39 3.81 -19.06
CA THR A 20 -5.70 2.38 -18.93
C THR A 20 -7.00 2.18 -18.13
N PRO A 21 -7.83 1.15 -18.38
CA PRO A 21 -8.98 0.86 -17.51
C PRO A 21 -8.58 0.81 -16.03
N PHE A 22 -9.41 1.37 -15.14
CA PHE A 22 -9.09 1.42 -13.70
C PHE A 22 -8.91 0.01 -13.13
N ALA A 23 -9.74 -0.93 -13.60
CA ALA A 23 -9.65 -2.35 -13.24
C ALA A 23 -8.34 -3.02 -13.65
N ASN A 24 -7.51 -2.39 -14.48
CA ASN A 24 -6.20 -2.90 -14.91
C ASN A 24 -5.03 -2.20 -14.22
N ILE A 25 -5.28 -1.16 -13.42
CA ILE A 25 -4.25 -0.54 -12.60
C ILE A 25 -3.86 -1.56 -11.52
N ARG A 26 -2.58 -1.95 -11.52
CA ARG A 26 -2.01 -2.92 -10.58
C ARG A 26 -0.85 -2.25 -9.85
N PRO A 27 -1.04 -1.79 -8.60
CA PRO A 27 0.02 -1.13 -7.83
C PRO A 27 1.30 -1.99 -7.72
N GLY A 28 1.15 -3.32 -7.65
CA GLY A 28 2.29 -4.25 -7.60
C GLY A 28 3.26 -4.13 -8.78
N THR A 29 2.80 -3.75 -9.97
CA THR A 29 3.71 -3.58 -11.13
C THR A 29 4.70 -2.44 -10.93
N ALA A 30 4.26 -1.33 -10.32
CA ALA A 30 5.14 -0.22 -9.97
C ALA A 30 6.15 -0.62 -8.89
N VAL A 31 5.69 -1.31 -7.85
CA VAL A 31 6.54 -1.73 -6.73
C VAL A 31 7.59 -2.76 -7.14
N SER A 32 7.26 -3.69 -8.05
CA SER A 32 8.21 -4.69 -8.57
C SER A 32 9.44 -4.07 -9.27
N ARG A 33 9.34 -2.80 -9.66
CA ARG A 33 10.41 -2.04 -10.35
C ARG A 33 11.06 -1.00 -9.45
N ALA A 34 10.63 -0.88 -8.20
CA ALA A 34 11.20 0.07 -7.26
C ALA A 34 12.61 -0.34 -6.83
N TYR A 35 13.41 0.63 -6.37
CA TYR A 35 14.72 0.35 -5.75
C TYR A 35 14.55 -0.67 -4.60
N PRO A 36 15.48 -1.62 -4.39
CA PRO A 36 15.34 -2.69 -3.39
C PRO A 36 15.60 -2.17 -1.97
N ALA A 37 14.79 -1.20 -1.53
CA ALA A 37 14.70 -0.78 -0.14
C ALA A 37 13.88 -1.82 0.65
N PRO A 38 14.21 -2.06 1.93
CA PRO A 38 13.33 -2.79 2.84
C PRO A 38 11.98 -2.06 2.97
N VAL A 39 10.88 -2.80 2.89
CA VAL A 39 9.52 -2.24 3.01
C VAL A 39 8.70 -3.04 4.01
N LEU A 40 8.01 -2.34 4.90
CA LEU A 40 6.97 -2.90 5.76
C LEU A 40 5.62 -2.30 5.34
N TYR A 41 4.67 -3.17 4.97
CA TYR A 41 3.31 -2.77 4.65
C TYR A 41 2.41 -2.92 5.88
N ILE A 42 1.56 -1.91 6.12
CA ILE A 42 0.53 -1.94 7.16
C ILE A 42 -0.78 -1.50 6.51
N GLN A 43 -1.84 -2.32 6.61
CA GLN A 43 -3.13 -2.03 5.99
C GLN A 43 -4.29 -2.42 6.90
N GLY A 44 -5.26 -1.51 7.05
CA GLY A 44 -6.54 -1.83 7.68
C GLY A 44 -7.41 -2.67 6.74
N THR A 45 -7.97 -3.77 7.22
CA THR A 45 -8.75 -4.72 6.40
C THR A 45 -10.13 -4.20 5.98
N GLY A 46 -10.71 -3.25 6.72
CA GLY A 46 -11.97 -2.58 6.39
C GLY A 46 -11.81 -1.15 5.89
N ASP A 47 -10.62 -0.77 5.41
CA ASP A 47 -10.42 0.52 4.75
C ASP A 47 -11.29 0.60 3.47
N PRO A 48 -12.21 1.58 3.35
CA PRO A 48 -13.06 1.70 2.17
C PRO A 48 -12.33 2.14 0.91
N TRP A 49 -11.09 2.65 1.02
CA TRP A 49 -10.31 3.21 -0.09
C TRP A 49 -9.08 2.39 -0.44
N GLY A 50 -8.67 1.48 0.45
CA GLY A 50 -7.57 0.54 0.28
C GLY A 50 -8.06 -0.90 0.18
N SER A 51 -7.13 -1.81 -0.10
CA SER A 51 -7.42 -3.24 -0.23
C SER A 51 -6.27 -4.05 0.36
N ALA A 52 -6.59 -4.87 1.36
CA ALA A 52 -5.62 -5.81 1.93
C ALA A 52 -5.10 -6.79 0.87
N ALA A 53 -5.94 -7.18 -0.10
CA ALA A 53 -5.55 -8.05 -1.21
C ALA A 53 -4.54 -7.38 -2.15
N ASP A 54 -4.73 -6.09 -2.47
CA ASP A 54 -3.77 -5.35 -3.30
C ASP A 54 -2.44 -5.16 -2.55
N VAL A 55 -2.47 -4.89 -1.25
CA VAL A 55 -1.27 -4.79 -0.41
C VAL A 55 -0.54 -6.13 -0.31
N ALA A 56 -1.26 -7.25 -0.14
CA ALA A 56 -0.66 -8.58 -0.17
C ALA A 56 0.02 -8.87 -1.53
N ALA A 57 -0.64 -8.51 -2.63
CA ALA A 57 -0.07 -8.65 -3.97
C ALA A 57 1.16 -7.76 -4.18
N MET A 58 1.19 -6.55 -3.62
CA MET A 58 2.36 -5.68 -3.62
C MET A 58 3.51 -6.28 -2.81
N ALA A 59 3.25 -6.73 -1.59
CA ALA A 59 4.25 -7.35 -0.72
C ALA A 59 4.90 -8.56 -1.41
N ALA A 60 4.10 -9.41 -2.07
CA ALA A 60 4.57 -10.60 -2.79
C ALA A 60 5.55 -10.31 -3.93
N VAL A 61 5.51 -9.10 -4.53
CA VAL A 61 6.40 -8.70 -5.63
C VAL A 61 7.46 -7.68 -5.22
N THR A 62 7.50 -7.31 -3.93
CA THR A 62 8.49 -6.39 -3.39
C THR A 62 9.75 -7.17 -3.02
N VAL A 63 10.89 -6.81 -3.60
CA VAL A 63 12.17 -7.56 -3.46
C VAL A 63 12.58 -7.75 -1.99
N ARG A 64 12.30 -6.78 -1.12
CA ARG A 64 12.65 -6.80 0.31
C ARG A 64 11.47 -6.44 1.20
N ALA A 65 10.30 -7.00 0.92
CA ALA A 65 9.19 -6.87 1.84
C ALA A 65 9.42 -7.69 3.11
N ALA A 66 9.12 -7.09 4.25
CA ALA A 66 8.77 -7.82 5.46
C ALA A 66 7.33 -8.35 5.33
N ASP A 67 6.94 -9.27 6.22
CA ASP A 67 5.56 -9.76 6.27
C ASP A 67 4.59 -8.59 6.52
N PRO A 68 3.55 -8.44 5.68
CA PRO A 68 2.60 -7.35 5.82
C PRO A 68 1.77 -7.52 7.10
N ILE A 69 1.46 -6.39 7.74
CA ILE A 69 0.59 -6.35 8.93
C ILE A 69 -0.81 -5.94 8.48
N PHE A 70 -1.77 -6.85 8.67
CA PHE A 70 -3.19 -6.57 8.42
C PHE A 70 -3.90 -6.32 9.74
N VAL A 71 -4.46 -5.13 9.88
CA VAL A 71 -5.14 -4.67 11.09
C VAL A 71 -6.65 -4.79 10.87
N GLU A 72 -7.35 -5.49 11.75
CA GLU A 72 -8.81 -5.49 11.71
C GLU A 72 -9.35 -4.07 11.91
N SER A 73 -10.12 -3.58 10.94
CA SER A 73 -10.52 -2.18 10.92
C SER A 73 -11.90 -1.99 10.30
N ASN A 74 -12.51 -0.84 10.60
CA ASN A 74 -13.74 -0.37 9.93
C ASN A 74 -13.62 1.08 9.44
N HIS A 75 -12.46 1.70 9.62
CA HIS A 75 -12.17 3.05 9.18
C HIS A 75 -10.90 3.11 8.32
N ARG A 76 -10.83 4.11 7.43
CA ARG A 76 -9.69 4.35 6.53
C ARG A 76 -8.38 4.70 7.24
N TYR A 77 -8.44 5.06 8.53
CA TYR A 77 -7.28 5.56 9.28
C TYR A 77 -6.70 4.53 10.23
N ASP A 78 -7.36 3.39 10.44
CA ASP A 78 -6.98 2.45 11.51
C ASP A 78 -5.61 1.81 11.27
N GLY A 79 -5.21 1.59 10.00
CA GLY A 79 -3.85 1.14 9.68
C GLY A 79 -2.78 2.18 10.06
N TYR A 80 -3.07 3.46 9.86
CA TYR A 80 -2.19 4.55 10.28
C TYR A 80 -2.18 4.69 11.81
N GLN A 81 -3.35 4.58 12.45
CA GLN A 81 -3.48 4.63 13.90
C GLN A 81 -2.71 3.48 14.56
N TYR A 82 -2.77 2.27 13.99
CA TYR A 82 -1.95 1.15 14.46
C TYR A 82 -0.46 1.48 14.44
N ALA A 83 0.04 2.11 13.37
CA ALA A 83 1.43 2.53 13.29
C ALA A 83 1.79 3.59 14.35
N VAL A 84 0.88 4.53 14.62
CA VAL A 84 1.02 5.55 15.68
C VAL A 84 1.03 4.93 17.07
N ASP A 85 0.17 3.95 17.32
CA ASP A 85 0.02 3.28 18.61
C ASP A 85 1.14 2.27 18.88
N ASN A 86 1.85 1.83 17.84
CA ASN A 86 2.94 0.86 17.91
C ASN A 86 4.29 1.44 17.44
N PRO A 87 4.78 2.55 18.01
CA PRO A 87 5.99 3.22 17.52
C PRO A 87 7.24 2.36 17.64
N LYS A 88 7.30 1.45 18.63
CA LYS A 88 8.41 0.52 18.82
C LYS A 88 8.56 -0.46 17.65
N LEU A 89 7.46 -0.84 17.02
CA LEU A 89 7.48 -1.73 15.85
C LEU A 89 8.16 -1.05 14.66
N LEU A 90 7.82 0.23 14.43
CA LEU A 90 8.46 1.02 13.37
C LEU A 90 9.94 1.27 13.69
N ALA A 91 10.26 1.62 14.94
CA ALA A 91 11.64 1.81 15.38
C ALA A 91 12.47 0.55 15.16
N ALA A 92 11.98 -0.62 15.58
CA ALA A 92 12.66 -1.90 15.39
C ALA A 92 12.89 -2.22 13.91
N PHE A 93 11.88 -2.01 13.06
CA PHE A 93 12.02 -2.19 11.61
C PHE A 93 13.12 -1.30 11.01
N PHE A 94 13.15 -0.02 11.39
CA PHE A 94 14.18 0.91 10.93
C PHE A 94 15.57 0.56 11.49
N GLU A 95 15.70 0.24 12.77
CA GLU A 95 16.96 -0.17 13.40
C GLU A 95 17.55 -1.40 12.71
N GLN A 96 16.71 -2.38 12.37
CA GLN A 96 17.11 -3.59 11.66
C GLN A 96 17.68 -3.30 10.26
N HIS A 97 17.26 -2.20 9.62
CA HIS A 97 17.52 -1.96 8.20
C HIS A 97 18.34 -0.71 7.88
N LEU A 98 18.48 0.23 8.81
CA LEU A 98 19.25 1.48 8.65
C LEU A 98 20.59 1.48 9.39
N SER A 99 20.88 0.47 10.22
CA SER A 99 22.06 0.39 11.09
C SER A 99 23.43 0.27 10.39
N VAL A 100 23.51 0.53 9.08
CA VAL A 100 24.76 0.49 8.28
C VAL A 100 25.29 1.88 7.88
N ILE A 101 24.60 2.98 8.18
CA ILE A 101 25.02 4.33 7.72
C ILE A 101 25.89 5.09 8.76
N GLY A 102 26.16 4.52 9.94
CA GLY A 102 26.86 5.20 11.03
C GLY A 102 28.33 4.84 11.28
N ASN A 103 28.98 4.02 10.43
CA ASN A 103 30.35 3.56 10.68
C ASN A 103 31.15 3.31 9.39
N ARG A 104 31.22 4.32 8.52
CA ARG A 104 32.22 4.39 7.43
C ARG A 104 32.81 5.79 7.36
#